data_AF-A0A1H8M8T5-F1
#
_entry.id   AF-A0A1H8M8T5-F1
#
_cell.length_a   1.000
_cell.length_b   1.000
_cell.length_c   1.000
_cell.angle_alpha   90.00
_cell.angle_beta   90.00
_cell.angle_gamma   90.00
#
_symmetry.space_group_name_H-M   'P 1'
#
loop_
_entity.id
_entity.type
_entity.pdbx_description
1 polymer ?
#
loop_
_entity_poly.entity_id
_entity_poly.type
_entity_poly.pdbx_seq_one_letter_code
_entity_poly.pdbx_strand_id
1 'polypeptide(L)'
;MHPVYRTLIFTAISLFSLILTISRCQRRQAHQQQQAAELQKGWTPEVEQQIYDVFYTQSSTFSTTDSLRREFASCCLTKIKAMFPNGLSNMGQMTDSVKVAAMKMGAECSKVITKNINIWQPEVVQQLKLQFYSYPEMKLLPQNVKKEYVDCLSFKVTTHFSHGLSDSSAKKDLKKVIEKARNGCLVMIANKYEKLKIKKDTTQTNTISK
;
A
#
# COMPACT_ATOMS: atom_id res chain seq x y z
N MET A 1 -20.20 -34.31 -78.55
CA MET A 1 -20.78 -33.68 -77.34
C MET A 1 -21.60 -32.47 -77.77
N HIS A 2 -22.90 -32.46 -77.45
CA HIS A 2 -23.80 -31.35 -77.81
C HIS A 2 -23.33 -30.04 -77.15
N PRO A 3 -23.37 -28.89 -77.86
CA PRO A 3 -22.93 -27.59 -77.33
C PRO A 3 -23.63 -27.23 -76.01
N VAL A 4 -24.89 -27.62 -75.85
CA VAL A 4 -25.69 -27.42 -74.63
C VAL A 4 -25.05 -28.07 -73.39
N TYR A 5 -24.49 -29.27 -73.51
CA TYR A 5 -23.85 -29.97 -72.38
C TYR A 5 -22.55 -29.27 -71.95
N ARG A 6 -21.79 -28.71 -72.90
CA ARG A 6 -20.59 -27.94 -72.57
C ARG A 6 -20.96 -26.69 -71.77
N THR A 7 -21.98 -25.95 -72.20
CA THR A 7 -22.45 -24.75 -71.50
C THR A 7 -22.91 -25.08 -70.08
N LEU A 8 -23.67 -26.16 -69.90
CA LEU A 8 -24.15 -26.61 -68.59
C LEU A 8 -23.00 -27.00 -67.64
N ILE A 9 -21.96 -27.65 -68.16
CA ILE A 9 -20.78 -28.01 -67.37
C ILE A 9 -20.01 -26.76 -66.93
N PHE A 10 -19.78 -25.80 -67.82
CA PHE A 10 -19.09 -24.55 -67.47
C PHE A 10 -19.87 -23.72 -66.46
N THR A 11 -21.19 -23.64 -66.59
CA THR A 11 -22.03 -22.94 -65.60
C THR A 11 -22.01 -23.63 -64.23
N ALA A 12 -22.03 -24.97 -64.21
CA ALA A 12 -21.96 -25.73 -62.96
C ALA A 12 -20.60 -25.56 -62.24
N ILE A 13 -19.49 -25.59 -62.99
CA ILE A 13 -18.14 -25.37 -62.44
C ILE A 13 -18.00 -23.94 -61.89
N SER A 14 -18.56 -22.96 -62.60
CA SER A 14 -18.53 -21.55 -62.19
C SER A 14 -19.34 -21.32 -60.90
N LEU A 15 -20.53 -21.91 -60.81
CA LEU A 15 -21.37 -21.87 -59.60
C LEU A 15 -20.70 -22.57 -58.41
N PHE A 16 -20.10 -23.73 -58.63
CA PHE A 16 -19.39 -24.46 -57.58
C PHE A 16 -18.20 -23.65 -57.03
N SER A 17 -17.44 -23.01 -57.92
CA SER A 17 -16.32 -22.14 -57.54
C SER A 17 -16.77 -20.91 -56.74
N LEU A 18 -17.92 -20.33 -57.11
CA LEU A 18 -18.52 -19.21 -56.39
C LEU A 18 -18.93 -19.62 -54.97
N ILE A 19 -19.63 -20.76 -54.82
CA ILE A 19 -20.08 -21.27 -53.52
C ILE A 19 -18.88 -21.52 -52.60
N LEU A 20 -17.82 -22.17 -53.09
CA LEU A 20 -16.61 -22.39 -52.31
C LEU A 20 -15.94 -21.09 -51.86
N THR A 21 -15.97 -20.06 -52.69
CA THR A 21 -15.39 -18.74 -52.37
C THR A 21 -16.21 -18.04 -51.30
N ILE A 22 -17.55 -18.07 -51.40
CA ILE A 22 -18.46 -17.52 -50.40
C ILE A 22 -18.28 -18.22 -49.05
N SER A 23 -18.23 -19.57 -49.03
CA SER A 23 -18.02 -20.34 -47.81
C SER A 23 -16.67 -20.05 -47.15
N ARG A 24 -15.61 -19.83 -47.93
CA ARG A 24 -14.29 -19.42 -47.40
C ARG A 24 -14.31 -18.00 -46.84
N CYS A 25 -15.03 -17.09 -47.49
CA CYS A 25 -15.17 -15.71 -47.02
C CYS A 25 -15.93 -15.64 -45.69
N GLN A 26 -17.06 -16.35 -45.58
CA GLN A 26 -17.84 -16.46 -44.35
C GLN A 26 -17.03 -17.07 -43.19
N ARG A 27 -16.23 -18.12 -43.45
CA ARG A 27 -15.33 -18.69 -42.42
C ARG A 27 -14.25 -17.71 -41.97
N ARG A 28 -13.67 -16.92 -42.88
CA ARG A 28 -12.68 -15.88 -42.51
C ARG A 28 -13.33 -14.77 -41.69
N GLN A 29 -14.53 -14.34 -42.05
CA GLN A 29 -15.26 -13.31 -41.31
C GLN A 29 -15.67 -13.79 -39.92
N ALA A 30 -16.12 -15.05 -39.79
CA ALA A 30 -16.39 -15.67 -38.49
C ALA A 30 -15.13 -15.80 -37.62
N HIS A 31 -13.99 -16.19 -38.21
CA HIS A 31 -12.71 -16.22 -37.50
C HIS A 31 -12.23 -14.83 -37.07
N GLN A 32 -12.39 -13.79 -37.91
CA GLN A 32 -12.06 -12.41 -37.55
C GLN A 32 -12.97 -11.87 -36.44
N GLN A 33 -14.26 -12.20 -36.48
CA GLN A 33 -15.20 -11.85 -35.40
C GLN A 33 -14.89 -12.61 -34.10
N GLN A 34 -14.48 -13.88 -34.17
CA GLN A 34 -14.03 -14.65 -33.01
C GLN A 34 -12.73 -14.10 -32.43
N GLN A 35 -11.75 -13.72 -33.27
CA GLN A 35 -10.51 -13.08 -32.80
C GLN A 35 -10.77 -11.69 -32.19
N ALA A 36 -11.68 -10.90 -32.76
CA ALA A 36 -12.10 -9.62 -32.19
C ALA A 36 -12.87 -9.79 -30.87
N ALA A 37 -13.69 -10.84 -30.75
CA ALA A 37 -14.41 -11.18 -29.52
C ALA A 37 -13.49 -11.78 -28.44
N GLU A 38 -12.41 -12.46 -28.81
CA GLU A 38 -11.37 -12.92 -27.87
C GLU A 38 -10.49 -11.74 -27.40
N LEU A 39 -10.17 -10.78 -28.27
CA LEU A 39 -9.52 -9.52 -27.89
C LEU A 39 -10.38 -8.68 -26.92
N GLN A 40 -11.70 -8.76 -27.02
CA GLN A 40 -12.64 -8.12 -26.07
C GLN A 40 -12.77 -8.85 -24.72
N LYS A 41 -12.21 -10.05 -24.55
CA LYS A 41 -12.21 -10.75 -23.25
C LYS A 41 -11.01 -10.39 -22.36
N GLY A 42 -10.03 -9.65 -22.86
CA GLY A 42 -8.80 -9.32 -22.14
C GLY A 42 -8.77 -7.92 -21.51
N TRP A 43 -7.60 -7.55 -21.02
CA TRP A 43 -7.29 -6.20 -20.52
C TRP A 43 -7.34 -5.19 -21.67
N THR A 44 -8.39 -4.36 -21.73
CA THR A 44 -8.43 -3.21 -22.66
C THR A 44 -7.84 -1.97 -21.99
N PRO A 45 -7.32 -1.00 -22.76
CA PRO A 45 -6.80 0.26 -22.20
C PRO A 45 -7.81 0.98 -21.30
N GLU A 46 -9.09 0.95 -21.64
CA GLU A 46 -10.16 1.58 -20.87
C GLU A 46 -10.36 0.89 -19.52
N VAL A 47 -10.34 -0.45 -19.49
CA VAL A 47 -10.47 -1.23 -18.25
C VAL A 47 -9.23 -1.06 -17.37
N GLU A 48 -8.04 -1.08 -17.97
CA GLU A 48 -6.80 -0.81 -17.24
C GLU A 48 -6.81 0.57 -16.58
N GLN A 49 -7.24 1.60 -17.32
CA GLN A 49 -7.34 2.95 -16.80
C GLN A 49 -8.37 3.06 -15.68
N GLN A 50 -9.56 2.46 -15.82
CA GLN A 50 -10.58 2.47 -14.76
C GLN A 50 -10.07 1.82 -13.47
N ILE A 51 -9.41 0.66 -13.58
CA ILE A 51 -8.87 -0.03 -12.40
C ILE A 51 -7.72 0.75 -11.78
N TYR A 52 -6.84 1.33 -12.62
CA TYR A 52 -5.80 2.21 -12.16
C TYR A 52 -6.36 3.40 -11.37
N ASP A 53 -7.38 4.07 -11.90
CA ASP A 53 -8.01 5.23 -11.26
C ASP A 53 -8.67 4.88 -9.92
N VAL A 54 -9.27 3.68 -9.82
CA VAL A 54 -9.79 3.15 -8.55
C VAL A 54 -8.67 3.01 -7.52
N PHE A 55 -7.55 2.34 -7.86
CA PHE A 55 -6.44 2.18 -6.93
C PHE A 55 -5.76 3.52 -6.59
N TYR A 56 -5.62 4.41 -7.56
CA TYR A 56 -5.06 5.74 -7.37
C TYR A 56 -5.96 6.62 -6.47
N THR A 57 -7.27 6.53 -6.62
CA THR A 57 -8.24 7.22 -5.76
C THR A 57 -8.21 6.65 -4.35
N GLN A 58 -8.27 5.32 -4.21
CA GLN A 58 -8.19 4.68 -2.89
C GLN A 58 -6.87 4.99 -2.17
N SER A 59 -5.78 5.15 -2.91
CA SER A 59 -4.48 5.48 -2.30
C SER A 59 -4.41 6.85 -1.62
N SER A 60 -5.34 7.75 -1.94
CA SER A 60 -5.48 9.01 -1.21
C SER A 60 -5.81 8.83 0.28
N THR A 61 -6.40 7.69 0.66
CA THR A 61 -6.72 7.39 2.07
C THR A 61 -5.49 7.16 2.93
N PHE A 62 -4.34 6.84 2.34
CA PHE A 62 -3.11 6.54 3.06
C PHE A 62 -1.86 7.29 2.55
N SER A 63 -1.94 8.07 1.47
CA SER A 63 -0.84 8.91 0.99
C SER A 63 -1.35 10.18 0.31
N THR A 64 -0.74 11.33 0.61
CA THR A 64 -1.00 12.61 -0.08
C THR A 64 -0.04 12.86 -1.25
N THR A 65 1.02 12.07 -1.39
CA THR A 65 2.05 12.24 -2.40
C THR A 65 1.65 11.61 -3.72
N ASP A 66 1.54 12.42 -4.78
CA ASP A 66 1.12 11.97 -6.12
C ASP A 66 1.97 10.81 -6.65
N SER A 67 3.30 10.89 -6.55
CA SER A 67 4.20 9.84 -7.02
C SER A 67 3.96 8.49 -6.34
N LEU A 68 3.75 8.48 -5.01
CA LEU A 68 3.48 7.28 -4.24
C LEU A 68 2.12 6.67 -4.58
N ARG A 69 1.12 7.52 -4.83
CA ARG A 69 -0.22 7.11 -5.25
C ARG A 69 -0.20 6.44 -6.62
N ARG A 70 0.56 7.01 -7.57
CA ARG A 70 0.80 6.42 -8.90
C ARG A 70 1.54 5.09 -8.80
N GLU A 71 2.57 5.01 -7.97
CA GLU A 71 3.38 3.80 -7.80
C GLU A 71 2.55 2.65 -7.21
N PHE A 72 1.70 2.94 -6.22
CA PHE A 72 0.76 1.96 -5.69
C PHE A 72 -0.27 1.51 -6.73
N ALA A 73 -0.89 2.44 -7.44
CA ALA A 73 -1.87 2.13 -8.47
C ALA A 73 -1.26 1.26 -9.59
N SER A 74 -0.06 1.58 -10.03
CA SER A 74 0.69 0.81 -11.03
C SER A 74 1.07 -0.59 -10.53
N CYS A 75 1.51 -0.71 -9.27
CA CYS A 75 1.79 -2.01 -8.66
C CYS A 75 0.54 -2.89 -8.60
N CYS A 76 -0.58 -2.34 -8.13
CA CYS A 76 -1.85 -3.07 -8.03
C CYS A 76 -2.36 -3.48 -9.42
N LEU A 77 -2.28 -2.59 -10.41
CA LEU A 77 -2.65 -2.91 -11.79
C LEU A 77 -1.78 -4.05 -12.36
N THR A 78 -0.47 -4.02 -12.14
CA THR A 78 0.44 -5.07 -12.62
C THR A 78 0.09 -6.43 -12.00
N LYS A 79 -0.17 -6.47 -10.69
CA LYS A 79 -0.48 -7.72 -9.99
C LYS A 79 -1.87 -8.26 -10.31
N ILE A 80 -2.88 -7.41 -10.47
CA ILE A 80 -4.22 -7.87 -10.86
C ILE A 80 -4.21 -8.45 -12.28
N LYS A 81 -3.42 -7.87 -13.20
CA LYS A 81 -3.19 -8.44 -14.52
C LYS A 81 -2.54 -9.82 -14.46
N ALA A 82 -1.58 -10.02 -13.55
CA ALA A 82 -0.93 -11.31 -13.35
C ALA A 82 -1.88 -12.38 -12.76
N MET A 83 -2.78 -11.98 -11.87
CA MET A 83 -3.76 -12.88 -11.26
C MET A 83 -4.92 -13.23 -12.21
N PHE A 84 -5.27 -12.31 -13.10
CA PHE A 84 -6.37 -12.45 -14.06
C PHE A 84 -5.85 -12.16 -15.48
N PRO A 85 -5.02 -13.04 -16.06
CA PRO A 85 -4.41 -12.80 -17.38
C PRO A 85 -5.44 -12.66 -18.50
N ASN A 86 -6.61 -13.29 -18.33
CA ASN A 86 -7.73 -13.24 -19.26
C ASN A 86 -8.77 -12.16 -18.89
N GLY A 87 -8.36 -11.08 -18.23
CA GLY A 87 -9.25 -10.00 -17.80
C GLY A 87 -10.15 -10.36 -16.62
N LEU A 88 -10.93 -9.37 -16.17
CA LEU A 88 -11.91 -9.54 -15.09
C LEU A 88 -13.29 -9.78 -15.69
N SER A 89 -13.80 -11.01 -15.55
CA SER A 89 -15.18 -11.34 -15.91
C SER A 89 -16.12 -10.73 -14.85
N ASN A 90 -16.75 -9.59 -15.15
CA ASN A 90 -17.70 -8.89 -14.29
C ASN A 90 -17.19 -8.54 -12.87
N MET A 91 -16.79 -7.28 -12.67
CA MET A 91 -16.44 -6.75 -11.33
C MET A 91 -17.57 -6.87 -10.27
N GLY A 92 -18.83 -7.08 -10.71
CA GLY A 92 -19.97 -7.26 -9.81
C GLY A 92 -20.03 -8.61 -9.07
N GLN A 93 -19.22 -9.61 -9.46
CA GLN A 93 -19.16 -10.91 -8.79
C GLN A 93 -17.70 -11.30 -8.49
N MET A 94 -17.03 -10.50 -7.66
CA MET A 94 -15.79 -10.95 -7.04
C MET A 94 -16.11 -12.09 -6.07
N THR A 95 -15.73 -13.32 -6.44
CA THR A 95 -15.73 -14.46 -5.53
C THR A 95 -14.81 -14.16 -4.34
N ASP A 96 -15.02 -14.81 -3.20
CA ASP A 96 -14.22 -14.51 -2.00
C ASP A 96 -12.73 -14.81 -2.20
N SER A 97 -12.37 -15.72 -3.10
CA SER A 97 -10.98 -15.96 -3.51
C SER A 97 -10.36 -14.75 -4.23
N VAL A 98 -11.12 -14.04 -5.05
CA VAL A 98 -10.69 -12.81 -5.73
C VAL A 98 -10.49 -11.67 -4.73
N LYS A 99 -11.39 -11.55 -3.73
CA LYS A 99 -11.25 -10.55 -2.66
C LYS A 99 -9.99 -10.79 -1.82
N VAL A 100 -9.73 -12.04 -1.41
CA VAL A 100 -8.53 -12.39 -0.63
C VAL A 100 -7.27 -12.12 -1.45
N ALA A 101 -7.26 -12.44 -2.74
CA ALA A 101 -6.16 -12.15 -3.64
C ALA A 101 -5.92 -10.63 -3.80
N ALA A 102 -7.00 -9.84 -3.93
CA ALA A 102 -6.94 -8.39 -3.99
C ALA A 102 -6.42 -7.75 -2.68
N MET A 103 -6.84 -8.28 -1.52
CA MET A 103 -6.34 -7.84 -0.21
C MET A 103 -4.84 -8.13 -0.05
N LYS A 104 -4.39 -9.33 -0.46
CA LYS A 104 -2.96 -9.70 -0.41
C LYS A 104 -2.13 -8.83 -1.35
N MET A 105 -2.64 -8.57 -2.55
CA MET A 105 -2.02 -7.65 -3.51
C MET A 105 -1.92 -6.23 -2.95
N GLY A 106 -3.01 -5.68 -2.39
CA GLY A 106 -3.02 -4.36 -1.78
C GLY A 106 -1.99 -4.25 -0.65
N ALA A 107 -1.86 -5.28 0.18
CA ALA A 107 -0.85 -5.36 1.23
C ALA A 107 0.60 -5.46 0.71
N GLU A 108 0.82 -6.07 -0.46
CA GLU A 108 2.14 -6.11 -1.08
C GLU A 108 2.51 -4.78 -1.76
N CYS A 109 1.56 -4.14 -2.44
CA CYS A 109 1.77 -2.86 -3.09
C CYS A 109 1.84 -1.69 -2.11
N SER A 110 1.16 -1.80 -0.97
CA SER A 110 1.28 -0.81 0.11
C SER A 110 2.65 -0.85 0.78
N LYS A 111 3.48 -1.90 0.61
CA LYS A 111 4.88 -1.93 1.08
C LYS A 111 5.73 -0.83 0.45
N VAL A 112 5.39 -0.42 -0.77
CA VAL A 112 6.06 0.67 -1.48
C VAL A 112 5.73 2.03 -0.84
N ILE A 113 4.48 2.18 -0.41
CA ILE A 113 4.02 3.36 0.31
C ILE A 113 4.53 3.37 1.76
N THR A 114 4.46 2.24 2.46
CA THR A 114 4.95 2.12 3.84
C THR A 114 6.47 2.17 3.95
N LYS A 115 7.23 1.91 2.87
CA LYS A 115 8.66 2.24 2.81
C LYS A 115 8.92 3.76 2.79
N ASN A 116 7.95 4.56 2.33
CA ASN A 116 8.05 6.02 2.24
C ASN A 116 7.23 6.76 3.31
N ILE A 117 6.37 6.04 4.04
CA ILE A 117 5.64 6.55 5.20
C ILE A 117 6.32 6.02 6.45
N ASN A 118 7.21 6.85 7.00
CA ASN A 118 7.95 6.64 8.25
C ASN A 118 7.04 6.70 9.49
N ILE A 119 5.85 6.07 9.48
CA ILE A 119 5.04 5.94 10.69
C ILE A 119 5.85 5.15 11.71
N TRP A 120 5.72 5.52 12.99
CA TRP A 120 6.41 4.94 14.14
C TRP A 120 6.10 3.45 14.35
N GLN A 121 6.63 2.60 13.47
CA GLN A 121 6.62 1.15 13.62
C GLN A 121 7.44 0.75 14.86
N PRO A 122 7.09 -0.36 15.53
CA PRO A 122 7.77 -0.80 16.76
C PRO A 122 9.30 -0.87 16.61
N GLU A 123 9.80 -1.34 15.48
CA GLU A 123 11.22 -1.49 15.18
C GLU A 123 11.92 -0.13 15.05
N VAL A 124 11.27 0.84 14.40
CA VAL A 124 11.78 2.22 14.25
C VAL A 124 11.80 2.94 15.59
N VAL A 125 10.74 2.78 16.38
CA VAL A 125 10.68 3.31 17.75
C VAL A 125 11.77 2.68 18.62
N GLN A 126 12.02 1.38 18.46
CA GLN A 126 13.08 0.69 19.19
C GLN A 126 14.47 1.23 18.82
N GLN A 127 14.75 1.47 17.54
CA GLN A 127 16.00 2.10 17.11
C GLN A 127 16.14 3.53 17.65
N LEU A 128 15.05 4.32 17.65
CA LEU A 128 15.03 5.65 18.25
C LEU A 128 15.34 5.59 19.75
N LYS A 129 14.75 4.63 20.48
CA LYS A 129 15.03 4.40 21.91
C LYS A 129 16.50 4.10 22.14
N LEU A 130 17.10 3.22 21.33
CA LEU A 130 18.53 2.89 21.41
C LEU A 130 19.43 4.13 21.22
N GLN A 131 19.07 5.05 20.32
CA GLN A 131 19.78 6.32 20.18
C GLN A 131 19.65 7.20 21.42
N PHE A 132 18.50 7.23 22.09
CA PHE A 132 18.35 8.02 23.32
C PHE A 132 19.19 7.49 24.47
N TYR A 133 19.48 6.18 24.51
CA TYR A 133 20.43 5.61 25.49
C TYR A 133 21.86 6.13 25.33
N SER A 134 22.24 6.66 24.16
CA SER A 134 23.58 7.23 23.97
C SER A 134 23.73 8.67 24.45
N TYR A 135 22.66 9.32 24.92
CA TYR A 135 22.74 10.70 25.42
C TYR A 135 23.52 10.79 26.74
N PRO A 136 24.29 11.88 26.94
CA PRO A 136 25.22 11.99 28.07
C PRO A 136 24.52 11.94 29.43
N GLU A 137 23.33 12.53 29.57
CA GLU A 137 22.56 12.50 30.81
C GLU A 137 22.12 11.08 31.23
N MET A 138 22.05 10.13 30.30
CA MET A 138 21.70 8.73 30.61
C MET A 138 22.71 8.06 31.54
N LYS A 139 23.94 8.58 31.60
CA LYS A 139 24.96 8.08 32.53
C LYS A 139 24.67 8.47 33.98
N LEU A 140 23.94 9.56 34.20
CA LEU A 140 23.64 10.12 35.50
C LEU A 140 22.33 9.59 36.10
N LEU A 141 21.49 8.95 35.27
CA LEU A 141 20.19 8.43 35.70
C LEU A 141 20.31 7.03 36.33
N PRO A 142 19.55 6.72 37.39
CA PRO A 142 19.41 5.35 37.91
C PRO A 142 18.78 4.39 36.88
N GLN A 143 19.10 3.10 36.92
CA GLN A 143 18.64 2.12 35.91
C GLN A 143 17.11 2.04 35.77
N ASN A 144 16.38 2.12 36.87
CA ASN A 144 14.91 2.15 36.87
C ASN A 144 14.32 3.43 36.26
N VAL A 145 15.09 4.53 36.22
CA VAL A 145 14.70 5.82 35.63
C VAL A 145 15.05 5.89 34.14
N LYS A 146 16.15 5.25 33.72
CA LYS A 146 16.63 5.27 32.33
C LYS A 146 15.55 4.82 31.34
N LYS A 147 14.88 3.70 31.63
CA LYS A 147 13.79 3.19 30.78
C LYS A 147 12.64 4.19 30.68
N GLU A 148 12.18 4.72 31.82
CA GLU A 148 11.07 5.68 31.86
C GLU A 148 11.40 6.98 31.12
N TYR A 149 12.63 7.47 31.24
CA TYR A 149 13.10 8.65 30.51
C TYR A 149 13.14 8.43 29.01
N VAL A 150 13.69 7.29 28.56
CA VAL A 150 13.74 6.93 27.13
C VAL A 150 12.33 6.75 26.56
N ASP A 151 11.43 6.09 27.30
CA ASP A 151 10.03 5.94 26.89
C ASP A 151 9.31 7.30 26.77
N CYS A 152 9.56 8.22 27.71
CA CYS A 152 9.04 9.59 27.63
C CYS A 152 9.56 10.36 26.41
N LEU A 153 10.87 10.26 26.12
CA LEU A 153 11.48 10.90 24.96
C LEU A 153 10.86 10.38 23.66
N SER A 154 10.77 9.06 23.51
CA SER A 154 10.14 8.44 22.36
C SER A 154 8.71 8.92 22.19
N PHE A 155 7.91 8.88 23.27
CA PHE A 155 6.52 9.34 23.22
C PHE A 155 6.40 10.80 22.75
N LYS A 156 7.22 11.72 23.28
CA LYS A 156 7.16 13.13 22.88
C LYS A 156 7.58 13.35 21.42
N VAL A 157 8.64 12.68 20.97
CA VAL A 157 9.11 12.76 19.57
C VAL A 157 8.08 12.15 18.64
N THR A 158 7.54 10.98 18.97
CA THR A 158 6.56 10.31 18.11
C THR A 158 5.22 11.03 18.03
N THR A 159 4.81 11.66 19.13
CA THR A 159 3.59 12.50 19.17
C THR A 159 3.75 13.77 18.34
N HIS A 160 4.92 14.40 18.37
CA HIS A 160 5.16 15.62 17.59
C HIS A 160 5.24 15.35 16.09
N PHE A 161 5.79 14.21 15.71
CA PHE A 161 5.90 13.76 14.33
C PHE A 161 4.94 12.59 14.08
N SER A 162 3.64 12.78 14.29
CA SER A 162 2.63 11.70 14.22
C SER A 162 2.63 10.91 12.91
N HIS A 163 3.13 11.51 11.82
CA HIS A 163 3.21 10.91 10.48
C HIS A 163 4.64 10.51 10.06
N GLY A 164 5.59 10.55 10.99
CA GLY A 164 6.99 10.25 10.73
C GLY A 164 7.82 11.47 10.36
N LEU A 165 9.04 11.20 9.91
CA LEU A 165 10.02 12.19 9.46
C LEU A 165 10.15 12.07 7.94
N SER A 166 9.27 12.76 7.19
CA SER A 166 9.23 12.68 5.71
C SER A 166 10.12 13.71 5.01
N ASP A 167 10.38 14.87 5.65
CA ASP A 167 10.92 16.04 4.94
C ASP A 167 12.27 16.52 5.49
N SER A 168 13.05 17.21 4.66
CA SER A 168 14.36 17.77 5.04
C SER A 168 14.27 18.89 6.09
N SER A 169 13.14 19.63 6.13
CA SER A 169 12.78 20.58 7.19
C SER A 169 12.63 19.88 8.55
N ALA A 170 12.13 18.64 8.56
CA ALA A 170 11.93 17.86 9.77
C ALA A 170 13.25 17.58 10.51
N LYS A 171 14.42 17.59 9.85
CA LYS A 171 15.72 17.40 10.54
C LYS A 171 16.08 18.57 11.46
N LYS A 172 15.81 19.81 11.06
CA LYS A 172 16.09 21.00 11.90
C LYS A 172 15.12 21.07 13.07
N ASP A 173 13.86 20.73 12.84
CA ASP A 173 12.84 20.72 13.89
C ASP A 173 12.99 19.52 14.82
N LEU A 174 13.44 18.36 14.34
CA LEU A 174 13.71 17.18 15.15
C LEU A 174 14.69 17.47 16.27
N LYS A 175 15.79 18.19 15.99
CA LYS A 175 16.76 18.56 17.04
C LYS A 175 16.11 19.40 18.14
N LYS A 176 15.33 20.42 17.77
CA LYS A 176 14.62 21.29 18.73
C LYS A 176 13.59 20.50 19.54
N VAL A 177 12.84 19.61 18.90
CA VAL A 177 11.83 18.76 19.54
C VAL A 177 12.50 17.81 20.54
N ILE A 178 13.63 17.19 20.17
CA ILE A 178 14.41 16.34 21.06
C ILE A 178 14.93 17.15 22.26
N GLU A 179 15.50 18.33 22.05
CA GLU A 179 15.98 19.19 23.15
C GLU A 179 14.85 19.57 24.11
N LYS A 180 13.69 19.97 23.57
CA LYS A 180 12.49 20.27 24.38
C LYS A 180 11.98 19.02 25.11
N ALA A 181 12.01 17.86 24.47
CA ALA A 181 11.60 16.60 25.07
C ALA A 181 12.54 16.19 26.22
N ARG A 182 13.86 16.33 26.05
CA ARG A 182 14.87 16.04 27.09
C ARG A 182 14.59 16.83 28.37
N ASN A 183 14.47 18.15 28.25
CA ASN A 183 14.16 19.00 29.40
C ASN A 183 12.80 18.66 30.02
N GLY A 184 11.76 18.50 29.19
CA GLY A 184 10.41 18.20 29.69
C GLY A 184 10.30 16.84 30.39
N CYS A 185 10.99 15.81 29.90
CA CYS A 185 10.98 14.49 30.51
C CYS A 185 11.79 14.46 31.82
N LEU A 186 12.92 15.16 31.90
CA LEU A 186 13.67 15.28 33.16
C LEU A 186 12.85 15.96 34.25
N VAL A 187 12.16 17.08 33.94
CA VAL A 187 11.29 17.77 34.89
C VAL A 187 10.14 16.87 35.35
N MET A 188 9.51 16.14 34.43
CA MET A 188 8.41 15.22 34.76
C MET A 188 8.86 14.12 35.72
N ILE A 189 10.03 13.54 35.47
CA ILE A 189 10.62 12.51 36.32
C ILE A 189 10.99 13.10 37.68
N ALA A 190 11.67 14.25 37.73
CA ALA A 190 12.04 14.91 38.98
C ALA A 190 10.80 15.17 39.86
N ASN A 191 9.74 15.74 39.28
CA ASN A 191 8.48 15.99 39.97
C ASN A 191 7.82 14.70 40.49
N LYS A 192 7.93 13.59 39.75
CA LYS A 192 7.42 12.28 40.18
C LYS A 192 8.18 11.78 41.40
N TYR A 193 9.52 11.88 41.39
CA TYR A 193 10.35 11.42 42.51
C TYR A 193 10.22 12.31 43.76
N GLU A 194 10.08 13.63 43.62
CA GLU A 194 9.79 14.52 44.74
C GLU A 194 8.44 14.19 45.40
N LYS A 195 7.39 13.99 44.60
CA LYS A 195 6.06 13.58 45.11
C LYS A 195 6.10 12.23 45.83
N LEU A 196 6.92 11.29 45.37
CA LEU A 196 7.11 10.00 46.03
C LEU A 196 7.89 10.14 47.35
N LYS A 197 8.85 11.06 47.42
CA LYS A 197 9.60 11.35 48.67
C LYS A 197 8.67 11.92 49.74
N ILE A 198 7.88 12.95 49.39
CA ILE A 198 6.89 13.56 50.29
C ILE A 198 5.91 12.51 50.83
N LYS A 199 5.35 11.65 49.97
CA LYS A 199 4.41 10.60 50.40
C LYS A 199 5.04 9.57 51.35
N LYS A 200 6.31 9.22 51.13
CA LYS A 200 7.02 8.26 51.99
C LYS A 200 7.26 8.84 53.38
N ASP A 201 7.62 10.13 53.44
CA ASP A 201 7.85 10.85 54.69
C ASP A 201 6.55 11.04 55.48
N THR A 202 5.41 11.34 54.81
CA THR A 202 4.09 11.45 55.47
C THR A 202 3.55 10.10 55.97
N THR A 203 3.87 9.00 55.29
CA THR A 203 3.42 7.65 55.71
C THR A 203 4.21 7.16 56.92
N GLN A 204 5.51 7.47 57.02
CA GLN A 204 6.31 7.15 58.20
C GLN A 204 5.91 7.96 59.45
N THR A 205 5.48 9.22 59.30
CA THR A 205 5.02 10.03 60.44
C THR A 205 3.72 9.50 61.06
N ASN A 206 2.84 8.90 60.25
CA ASN A 206 1.56 8.36 60.73
C ASN A 206 1.65 6.94 61.31
N THR A 207 2.82 6.29 61.28
CA THR A 207 3.00 4.92 61.81
C THR A 207 3.63 4.91 63.21
N ILE A 208 4.04 6.08 63.75
CA ILE A 208 4.70 6.20 65.07
C ILE A 208 3.71 6.64 66.19
N SER A 209 2.44 6.88 65.87
CA SER A 209 1.38 7.11 66.88
C SER A 209 0.39 5.95 66.92
N LYS A 210 0.79 4.87 67.59
CA LYS A 210 -0.12 3.92 68.25
C LYS A 210 0.58 3.31 69.47
#